data_AF-A0A2V8JFR6-F1
#
_entry.id   AF-A0A2V8JFR6-F1
#
_cell.length_a   1.000
_cell.length_b   1.000
_cell.length_c   1.000
_cell.angle_alpha   90.00
_cell.angle_beta   90.00
_cell.angle_gamma   90.00
#
_symmetry.space_group_name_H-M   'P 1'
#
loop_
_entity.id
_entity.type
_entity.pdbx_description
1 polymer ?
#
loop_
_entity_poly.entity_id
_entity_poly.type
_entity_poly.pdbx_seq_one_letter_code
_entity_poly.pdbx_strand_id
1 'polypeptide(L)' 'MKKTVYWLLPLVVLSMSIAGYAQLQVPGADNTPKLGDRPPDFELPKGLGAQAGTLGMKDFTGKKKVLLAFFPAAFTAG' A
#
# COMPACT_ATOMS: atom_id res chain seq x y z
N MET A 1 34.62 16.37 -31.77
CA MET A 1 33.71 15.36 -31.18
C MET A 1 33.59 15.47 -29.67
N LYS A 2 34.67 15.59 -28.90
CA LYS A 2 34.62 15.62 -27.41
C LYS A 2 33.89 16.85 -26.81
N LYS A 3 34.04 18.04 -27.40
CA LYS A 3 33.41 19.30 -26.92
C LYS A 3 31.88 19.27 -26.97
N THR A 4 31.31 18.66 -28.02
CA THR A 4 29.85 18.48 -28.18
C THR A 4 29.30 17.49 -27.16
N VAL A 5 30.06 16.46 -26.81
CA VAL A 5 29.67 15.46 -25.79
C VAL A 5 29.58 16.10 -24.39
N TYR A 6 30.54 16.94 -24.01
CA TYR A 6 30.48 17.64 -22.72
C TYR A 6 29.32 18.61 -22.61
N TRP A 7 28.88 19.19 -23.73
CA TRP A 7 27.76 20.12 -23.76
C TRP A 7 26.39 19.42 -23.64
N LEU A 8 26.29 18.17 -24.10
CA LEU A 8 25.07 17.36 -24.03
C LEU A 8 24.92 16.59 -22.70
N LEU A 9 26.02 16.39 -21.97
CA LEU A 9 26.06 15.68 -20.69
C LEU A 9 25.08 16.21 -19.63
N PRO A 10 24.95 17.54 -19.38
CA PRO A 10 23.96 18.05 -18.42
C PRO A 10 22.50 17.80 -18.86
N LEU A 11 22.23 17.81 -20.17
CA LEU A 11 20.89 17.54 -20.72
C LEU A 11 20.50 16.07 -20.49
N VAL A 12 21.45 15.15 -20.65
CA VAL A 12 21.24 13.72 -20.40
C VAL A 12 20.98 13.46 -18.91
N VAL A 13 21.77 14.07 -18.02
CA VAL A 13 21.56 13.95 -16.56
C VAL A 13 20.20 14.52 -16.14
N LEU A 14 19.81 15.67 -16.68
CA LEU A 14 18.50 16.27 -16.42
C LEU A 14 17.35 15.37 -16.92
N SER A 15 17.48 14.77 -18.09
CA SER A 15 16.47 13.84 -18.63
C SER A 15 16.31 12.56 -17.80
N MET A 16 17.40 12.01 -17.26
CA MET A 16 17.33 10.84 -16.36
C MET A 16 16.70 11.17 -15.00
N SER A 17 16.84 12.41 -14.54
CA SER A 17 16.25 12.86 -13.28
C SER A 17 14.72 12.82 -13.33
N ILE A 18 14.12 13.31 -14.43
CA ILE A 18 12.66 13.41 -14.60
C ILE A 18 11.99 12.03 -14.62
N ALA A 19 12.62 11.04 -15.25
CA ALA A 19 12.11 9.67 -15.30
C ALA A 19 12.06 9.01 -13.90
N GLY A 20 13.06 9.28 -13.05
CA GLY A 20 13.13 8.73 -11.70
C GLY A 20 12.02 9.23 -10.76
N TYR A 21 11.65 10.51 -10.85
CA TYR A 21 10.57 11.06 -10.01
C TYR A 21 9.18 10.57 -10.44
N ALA A 22 8.93 10.36 -11.73
CA ALA A 22 7.64 9.88 -12.22
C ALA A 22 7.31 8.44 -11.76
N GLN A 23 8.31 7.61 -11.50
CA GLN A 23 8.11 6.24 -10.99
C GLN A 23 7.84 6.17 -9.48
N LEU A 24 8.11 7.23 -8.73
CA LEU A 24 7.94 7.27 -7.27
C LEU A 24 6.56 7.78 -6.83
N GLN A 25 5.79 8.36 -7.75
CA GLN A 25 4.45 8.89 -7.50
C GLN A 25 3.42 8.18 -8.36
N VAL A 26 3.29 6.87 -8.20
CA VAL A 26 2.01 6.21 -8.50
C VAL A 26 1.18 6.31 -7.22
N PRO A 27 0.16 7.18 -7.15
CA PRO A 27 -0.81 7.08 -6.07
C PRO A 27 -1.36 5.66 -6.11
N GLY A 28 -1.21 4.91 -5.03
CA GLY A 28 -1.85 3.60 -4.91
C GLY A 28 -3.33 3.74 -5.21
N ALA A 29 -3.94 2.67 -5.73
CA ALA A 29 -5.39 2.65 -5.92
C ALA A 29 -6.11 3.07 -4.63
N ASP A 30 -7.13 3.91 -4.75
CA ASP A 30 -7.94 4.30 -3.58
C ASP A 30 -8.67 3.05 -3.05
N ASN A 31 -8.19 2.56 -1.91
CA ASN A 31 -8.73 1.39 -1.23
C ASN A 31 -9.63 1.78 -0.04
N THR A 32 -10.10 3.02 0.02
CA THR A 32 -10.96 3.51 1.09
C THR A 32 -12.29 2.74 1.07
N PRO A 33 -12.69 2.07 2.17
CA PRO A 33 -13.98 1.38 2.24
C PRO A 33 -15.14 2.36 2.02
N LYS A 34 -16.07 1.99 1.15
CA LYS A 34 -17.27 2.78 0.88
C LYS A 34 -18.36 2.45 1.87
N LEU A 35 -19.07 3.47 2.35
CA LEU A 35 -20.19 3.28 3.27
C LEU A 35 -21.37 2.62 2.55
N GLY A 36 -21.95 1.59 3.17
CA GLY A 36 -23.11 0.85 2.65
C GLY A 36 -22.74 -0.37 1.80
N ASP A 37 -21.50 -0.44 1.31
CA ASP A 37 -21.01 -1.64 0.61
C ASP A 37 -20.80 -2.79 1.60
N ARG A 38 -21.01 -4.02 1.11
CA ARG A 38 -20.69 -5.22 1.89
C ARG A 38 -19.17 -5.23 2.14
N PRO A 39 -18.71 -5.44 3.38
CA PRO A 39 -17.28 -5.54 3.66
C PRO A 39 -16.66 -6.73 2.89
N PRO A 40 -15.40 -6.60 2.43
CA PRO A 40 -14.71 -7.69 1.79
C PRO A 40 -14.56 -8.87 2.75
N ASP A 41 -14.64 -10.09 2.21
CA ASP A 41 -14.35 -11.28 3.00
C ASP A 41 -12.84 -11.40 3.19
N PHE A 42 -12.43 -11.83 4.37
CA PHE A 42 -11.04 -12.04 4.73
C PHE A 42 -10.94 -13.19 5.71
N GLU A 43 -9.77 -13.82 5.74
CA GLU A 43 -9.44 -14.85 6.73
C GLU A 43 -8.00 -14.60 7.20
N LEU A 44 -7.85 -14.25 8.47
CA LEU A 44 -6.58 -13.87 9.09
C LEU A 44 -6.25 -14.82 10.26
N PRO A 45 -4.96 -15.07 10.55
CA PRO A 45 -4.57 -15.80 11.77
C PRO A 45 -5.01 -15.05 13.03
N LYS A 46 -5.44 -15.78 14.07
CA LYS A 46 -5.77 -15.21 15.38
C LYS A 46 -4.50 -14.83 16.16
N GLY A 47 -3.78 -13.80 15.70
CA GLY A 47 -2.58 -13.28 16.35
C GLY A 47 -1.26 -13.85 15.80
N LEU A 48 -0.21 -13.80 16.61
CA LEU A 48 1.15 -14.18 16.21
C LEU A 48 1.30 -15.71 16.19
N GLY A 49 1.07 -16.32 15.03
CA GLY A 49 1.37 -17.73 14.76
C GLY A 49 0.23 -18.49 14.10
N ALA A 50 0.57 -19.38 13.16
CA ALA A 50 -0.39 -20.20 12.42
C ALA A 50 -1.19 -21.18 13.31
N GLN A 51 -0.73 -21.41 14.54
CA GLN A 51 -1.32 -22.34 15.51
C GLN A 51 -2.59 -21.77 16.19
N ALA A 52 -2.82 -20.46 16.13
CA ALA A 52 -3.96 -19.82 16.77
C ALA A 52 -5.29 -20.01 16.00
N GLY A 53 -5.25 -20.68 14.84
CA GLY A 53 -6.38 -20.81 13.93
C GLY A 53 -6.68 -19.51 13.19
N THR A 54 -7.75 -19.51 12.39
CA THR A 54 -8.15 -18.39 11.55
C THR A 54 -9.42 -17.70 12.06
N LEU A 55 -9.58 -16.44 11.68
CA LEU A 55 -10.74 -15.60 11.94
C LEU A 55 -11.08 -14.80 10.68
N GLY A 56 -12.35 -14.77 10.31
CA GLY A 56 -12.82 -14.02 9.15
C GLY A 56 -14.13 -13.28 9.37
N MET A 57 -14.52 -12.50 8.36
CA MET A 57 -15.75 -11.68 8.42
C MET A 57 -17.02 -12.54 8.50
N LYS A 58 -17.00 -13.72 7.88
CA LYS A 58 -18.07 -14.73 7.95
C LYS A 58 -18.41 -15.17 9.37
N ASP A 59 -17.44 -15.16 10.29
CA ASP A 59 -17.63 -15.63 11.66
C ASP A 59 -18.55 -14.70 12.46
N PHE A 60 -18.62 -13.42 12.07
CA PHE A 60 -19.36 -12.36 12.76
C PHE A 60 -20.62 -11.89 12.02
N THR A 61 -20.71 -12.16 10.72
CA THR A 61 -21.84 -11.73 9.88
C THR A 61 -23.18 -12.20 10.47
N GLY A 62 -24.11 -11.26 10.68
CA GLY A 62 -25.44 -11.53 11.27
C GLY A 62 -25.44 -11.83 12.77
N LYS A 63 -24.28 -11.91 13.42
CA LYS A 63 -24.16 -12.22 14.86
C LYS A 63 -23.81 -11.00 15.70
N LYS A 64 -22.88 -10.16 15.24
CA LYS A 64 -22.38 -8.99 15.98
C LYS A 64 -22.06 -7.84 15.04
N LYS A 65 -22.14 -6.61 15.57
CA LYS A 65 -21.51 -5.45 14.93
C LYS A 65 -19.98 -5.56 15.12
N VAL A 66 -19.21 -5.24 14.09
CA VAL A 66 -17.75 -5.41 14.05
C VAL A 66 -17.09 -4.06 13.79
N LEU A 67 -16.06 -3.74 14.57
CA LEU A 67 -15.16 -2.61 14.32
C LEU A 67 -13.86 -3.16 13.74
N LEU A 68 -13.49 -2.71 12.54
CA LEU A 68 -12.23 -3.08 11.88
C LEU A 68 -11.30 -1.86 11.87
N ALA A 69 -10.11 -2.00 12.45
CA ALA A 69 -9.12 -0.94 12.56
C ALA A 69 -7.81 -1.37 11.91
N PHE A 70 -7.33 -0.57 10.96
CA PHE A 70 -6.05 -0.75 10.30
C PHE A 70 -5.02 0.18 10.92
N PHE A 71 -3.78 -0.27 11.03
CA PHE A 71 -2.65 0.53 11.50
C PHE A 71 -1.40 0.16 10.67
N PRO A 72 -0.45 1.08 10.49
CA PRO A 72 0.65 0.88 9.53
C PRO A 72 1.66 -0.17 10.00
N ALA A 73 2.08 -0.12 11.27
CA ALA A 73 3.02 -1.08 11.82
C ALA A 73 2.98 -1.12 13.35
N ALA A 74 3.29 -2.28 13.93
CA ALA A 74 3.42 -2.43 15.37
C ALA A 74 4.65 -1.66 15.88
N PHE A 75 4.59 -1.19 17.13
CA PHE A 75 5.67 -0.44 17.79
C PHE A 75 6.08 0.87 17.09
N THR A 76 5.15 1.50 16.38
CA THR A 76 5.34 2.84 15.79
C THR A 76 4.44 3.85 16.49
N ALA A 77 4.75 5.15 16.35
CA ALA A 77 3.96 6.22 16.94
C ALA A 77 2.55 6.40 16.30
N GLY A 78 2.29 5.68 15.20
CA GLY A 78 1.10 5.88 14.35
C GLY A 78 1.47 6.56 13.05
#